data_AF-R0M584-F1
#
_entry.id   AF-R0M584-F1
#
_cell.length_a   1.000
_cell.length_b   1.000
_cell.length_c   1.000
_cell.angle_alpha   90.00
_cell.angle_beta   90.00
_cell.angle_gamma   90.00
#
_symmetry.space_group_name_H-M   'P 1'
#
loop_
_entity.id
_entity.type
_entity.pdbx_description
1 polymer ?
#
loop_
_entity_poly.entity_id
_entity_poly.type
_entity_poly.pdbx_seq_one_letter_code
_entity_poly.pdbx_strand_id
1 'polypeptide(L)'
;MADFSGNRQYITTGNLRGSDRACLFLMDYPRRARLKIYATVEVVAVDADPQLLAQVAPENYRARIERIYRFHLQAFDWNCPQHITPRYTARQVAEYSQTLQQRIDELERENQRLQQLIYPK
;
A
#
# COMPACT_ATOMS: atom_id res chain seq x y z
N MET A 1 6.95 -8.41 12.43
CA MET A 1 6.80 -8.61 10.97
C MET A 1 7.44 -9.93 10.60
N ALA A 2 6.75 -10.81 9.87
CA ALA A 2 7.33 -12.04 9.36
C ALA A 2 8.24 -11.78 8.15
N ASP A 3 9.44 -12.36 8.16
CA ASP A 3 10.35 -12.37 7.01
C ASP A 3 10.09 -13.63 6.16
N PHE A 4 9.52 -13.43 4.98
CA PHE A 4 9.20 -14.51 4.04
C PHE A 4 10.27 -14.69 2.99
N SER A 5 10.62 -15.94 2.68
CA SER A 5 11.55 -16.24 1.58
C SER A 5 11.13 -15.59 0.25
N GLY A 6 12.04 -14.88 -0.41
CA GLY A 6 11.80 -14.29 -1.74
C GLY A 6 11.00 -12.98 -1.76
N ASN A 7 10.71 -12.39 -0.61
CA ASN A 7 10.11 -11.06 -0.57
C ASN A 7 11.12 -9.96 -1.01
N ARG A 8 10.63 -8.76 -1.32
CA ARG A 8 11.47 -7.57 -1.59
C ARG A 8 11.63 -6.71 -0.33
N GLN A 9 12.02 -7.32 0.79
CA GLN A 9 12.38 -6.59 2.01
C GLN A 9 13.80 -6.05 1.85
N TYR A 10 13.94 -4.76 2.13
CA TYR A 10 15.23 -4.07 2.11
C TYR A 10 15.91 -4.07 3.50
N ILE A 11 15.28 -4.69 4.51
CA ILE A 11 15.87 -4.91 5.83
C ILE A 11 16.45 -6.33 5.82
N THR A 12 17.77 -6.42 5.73
CA THR A 12 18.48 -7.70 5.75
C THR A 12 19.21 -7.90 7.07
N THR A 13 19.43 -9.16 7.47
CA THR A 13 20.27 -9.49 8.64
C THR A 13 21.69 -8.96 8.49
N GLY A 14 22.21 -8.85 7.27
CA GLY A 14 23.49 -8.21 6.99
C GLY A 14 23.51 -6.72 7.36
N ASN A 15 22.45 -5.96 7.02
CA ASN A 15 22.33 -4.57 7.43
C ASN A 15 22.24 -4.43 8.96
N LEU A 16 21.45 -5.30 9.60
CA LEU A 16 21.21 -5.23 11.04
C LEU A 16 22.43 -5.57 11.89
N ARG A 17 23.40 -6.34 11.36
CA ARG A 17 24.69 -6.58 12.03
C ARG A 17 25.54 -5.31 12.18
N GLY A 18 25.40 -4.36 11.25
CA GLY A 18 26.14 -3.08 11.30
C GLY A 18 25.41 -1.98 12.08
N SER A 19 24.07 -2.02 12.10
CA SER A 19 23.23 -1.11 12.86
C SER A 19 21.83 -1.71 12.96
N ASP A 20 21.30 -1.80 14.17
CA ASP A 20 19.93 -2.28 14.43
C ASP A 20 18.85 -1.24 14.06
N ARG A 21 19.24 0.01 13.79
CA ARG A 21 18.32 1.09 13.39
C ARG A 21 17.72 0.84 12.01
N ALA A 22 16.39 1.00 11.92
CA ALA A 22 15.64 0.96 10.67
C ALA A 22 14.68 2.15 10.57
N CYS A 23 14.35 2.53 9.34
CA CYS A 23 13.30 3.49 9.04
C CYS A 23 12.28 2.85 8.10
N LEU A 24 11.02 2.77 8.52
CA LEU A 24 9.92 2.27 7.71
C LEU A 24 9.22 3.46 7.04
N PHE A 25 8.99 3.33 5.74
CA PHE A 25 8.30 4.32 4.92
C PHE A 25 6.93 3.77 4.49
N LEU A 26 5.86 4.31 5.06
CA LEU A 26 4.50 3.91 4.74
C LEU A 26 3.84 5.01 3.90
N MET A 27 3.40 4.65 2.69
CA MET A 27 2.87 5.57 1.69
C MET A 27 1.37 5.36 1.49
N ASP A 28 0.58 6.42 1.67
CA ASP A 28 -0.77 6.53 1.12
C ASP A 28 -0.69 7.46 -0.10
N TYR A 29 -0.51 6.87 -1.28
CA TYR A 29 -0.36 7.63 -2.52
C TYR A 29 -1.63 8.44 -2.88
N PRO A 30 -2.86 7.89 -2.82
CA PRO A 30 -4.07 8.68 -3.07
C PRO A 30 -4.20 9.91 -2.17
N ARG A 31 -3.97 9.77 -0.85
CA ARG A 31 -4.09 10.90 0.10
C ARG A 31 -2.84 11.77 0.16
N ARG A 32 -1.79 11.42 -0.58
CA ARG A 32 -0.47 12.05 -0.51
C ARG A 32 0.06 12.12 0.93
N ALA A 33 -0.17 11.08 1.71
CA ALA A 33 0.30 11.01 3.09
C ALA A 33 1.47 10.03 3.17
N ARG A 34 2.47 10.40 3.97
CA ARG A 34 3.63 9.55 4.25
C ARG A 34 3.91 9.54 5.74
N LEU A 35 3.91 8.35 6.31
CA LEU A 35 4.36 8.11 7.67
C LEU A 35 5.79 7.54 7.62
N LYS A 36 6.70 8.22 8.32
CA LYS A 36 8.03 7.68 8.64
C LYS A 36 7.99 7.11 10.05
N ILE A 37 8.50 5.90 10.22
CA ILE A 37 8.70 5.29 11.53
C ILE A 37 10.17 5.01 11.70
N TYR A 38 10.77 5.55 12.75
CA TYR A 38 12.12 5.25 13.18
C TYR A 38 12.05 4.21 14.29
N ALA A 39 12.81 3.13 14.13
CA ALA A 39 12.80 2.01 15.07
C ALA A 39 14.19 1.39 15.19
N THR A 40 14.42 0.65 16.27
CA THR A 40 15.46 -0.38 16.31
C THR A 40 14.82 -1.74 16.04
N VAL A 41 15.60 -2.67 15.48
CA VAL A 41 15.10 -3.97 15.02
C VAL A 41 15.79 -5.08 15.79
N GLU A 42 14.97 -5.92 16.38
CA GLU A 42 15.37 -7.19 16.97
C GLU A 42 15.00 -8.32 16.01
N VAL A 43 15.94 -9.23 15.77
CA VAL A 43 15.71 -10.43 14.96
C VAL A 43 15.34 -11.57 15.89
N VAL A 44 14.11 -12.05 15.78
CA VAL A 44 13.57 -13.14 16.60
C VAL A 44 13.45 -14.40 15.76
N ALA A 45 13.96 -15.52 16.28
CA ALA A 45 13.81 -16.82 15.64
C ALA A 45 12.35 -17.29 15.68
N VAL A 46 11.93 -18.06 14.69
CA VAL A 46 10.52 -18.48 14.51
C VAL A 46 10.00 -19.31 15.68
N ASP A 47 10.87 -20.12 16.26
CA ASP A 47 10.62 -21.01 17.39
C ASP A 47 10.76 -20.32 18.76
N ALA A 48 11.38 -19.14 18.81
CA ALA A 48 11.64 -18.43 20.06
C ALA A 48 10.39 -17.77 20.67
N ASP A 49 9.39 -17.44 19.85
CA ASP A 49 8.15 -16.81 20.30
C ASP A 49 6.94 -17.24 19.46
N PRO A 50 6.30 -18.38 19.82
CA PRO A 50 5.14 -18.90 19.11
C PRO A 50 3.93 -17.96 19.14
N GLN A 51 3.78 -17.15 20.19
CA GLN A 51 2.68 -16.19 20.30
C GLN A 51 2.85 -15.04 19.32
N LEU A 52 4.07 -14.49 19.23
CA LEU A 52 4.38 -13.47 18.24
C LEU A 52 4.24 -14.02 16.82
N LEU A 53 4.70 -15.26 16.57
CA LEU A 53 4.55 -15.91 15.27
C LEU A 53 3.08 -15.97 14.84
N ALA A 54 2.18 -16.39 15.73
CA ALA A 54 0.75 -16.47 15.44
C ALA A 54 0.13 -15.10 15.08
N GLN A 55 0.65 -14.00 15.63
CA GLN A 55 0.18 -12.65 15.32
C GLN A 55 0.65 -12.13 13.96
N VAL A 56 1.80 -12.62 13.46
CA VAL A 56 2.43 -12.11 12.23
C VAL A 56 2.37 -13.09 11.05
N ALA A 57 1.94 -14.32 11.30
CA ALA A 57 1.72 -15.35 10.29
C ALA A 57 0.31 -15.18 9.69
N PRO A 58 0.17 -14.83 8.40
CA PRO A 58 -1.13 -14.78 7.74
C PRO A 58 -1.68 -16.20 7.57
N GLU A 59 -2.97 -16.40 7.84
CA GLU A 59 -3.63 -17.72 7.79
C GLU A 59 -3.48 -18.43 6.42
N ASN A 60 -3.29 -17.68 5.32
CA ASN A 60 -3.28 -18.20 3.96
C ASN A 60 -1.99 -17.95 3.17
N TYR A 61 -0.85 -17.69 3.83
CA TYR A 61 0.40 -17.39 3.12
C TYR A 61 1.35 -18.59 3.10
N ARG A 62 1.51 -19.21 1.91
CA ARG A 62 2.29 -20.45 1.73
C ARG A 62 3.81 -20.29 1.82
N ALA A 63 4.32 -19.06 1.91
CA ALA A 63 5.76 -18.84 1.95
C ALA A 63 6.34 -19.22 3.32
N ARG A 64 7.55 -19.78 3.31
CA ARG A 64 8.26 -20.12 4.55
C ARG A 64 8.66 -18.84 5.27
N ILE A 65 8.29 -18.74 6.54
CA ILE A 65 8.78 -17.70 7.45
C ILE A 65 10.17 -18.12 7.92
N GLU A 66 11.17 -17.27 7.65
CA GLU A 66 12.56 -17.53 8.05
C GLU A 66 12.87 -17.01 9.45
N ARG A 67 12.25 -15.89 9.82
CA ARG A 67 12.45 -15.17 11.09
C ARG A 67 11.37 -14.11 11.28
N ILE A 68 11.39 -13.47 12.44
CA ILE A 68 10.50 -12.36 12.76
C ILE A 68 11.38 -11.12 13.03
N TYR A 69 11.07 -10.01 12.35
CA TYR A 69 11.60 -8.70 12.72
C TYR A 69 10.64 -8.05 13.72
N ARG A 70 11.13 -7.82 14.94
CA ARG A 70 10.45 -7.06 15.98
C ARG A 70 10.99 -5.64 15.97
N PHE A 71 10.10 -4.68 15.75
CA PHE A 71 10.44 -3.26 15.66
C PHE A 71 10.12 -2.58 16.98
N HIS A 72 11.13 -1.95 17.57
CA HIS A 72 11.00 -1.12 18.76
C HIS A 72 10.86 0.33 18.31
N LEU A 73 9.64 0.86 18.36
CA LEU A 73 9.30 2.22 17.93
C LEU A 73 10.09 3.25 18.75
N GLN A 74 10.89 4.07 18.06
CA GLN A 74 11.63 5.17 18.68
C GLN A 74 10.93 6.51 18.45
N ALA A 75 10.48 6.75 17.22
CA ALA A 75 9.74 7.94 16.85
C ALA A 75 8.92 7.69 15.58
N PHE A 76 7.92 8.53 15.34
CA PHE A 76 7.22 8.57 14.07
C PHE A 76 6.93 10.02 13.66
N ASP A 77 6.83 10.24 12.35
CA ASP A 77 6.58 11.56 11.78
C ASP A 77 5.70 11.47 10.53
N TRP A 78 4.63 12.26 10.53
CA TRP A 78 3.81 12.47 9.34
C TRP A 78 4.44 13.58 8.51
N ASN A 79 4.96 13.22 7.35
CA ASN A 79 5.67 14.16 6.50
C ASN A 79 4.71 15.02 5.66
N CYS A 80 5.21 16.17 5.20
CA CYS A 80 4.55 17.07 4.26
C CYS A 80 4.14 16.33 2.95
N PRO A 81 2.94 16.58 2.40
CA PRO A 81 2.44 15.94 1.18
C PRO A 81 3.14 16.39 -0.11
N GLN A 82 4.04 17.37 -0.04
CA GLN A 82 4.77 17.87 -1.19
C GLN A 82 5.56 16.74 -1.89
N HIS A 83 5.58 16.79 -3.22
CA HIS A 83 6.27 15.82 -4.11
C HIS A 83 5.77 14.37 -4.05
N ILE A 84 4.59 14.10 -3.47
CA ILE A 84 3.96 12.77 -3.57
C ILE A 84 3.01 12.76 -4.77
N THR A 85 3.43 12.09 -5.85
CA THR A 85 2.56 11.84 -7.01
C THR A 85 1.46 10.86 -6.63
N PRO A 86 0.17 11.21 -6.79
CA PRO A 86 -0.92 10.29 -6.57
C PRO A 86 -0.78 9.05 -7.46
N ARG A 87 -1.04 7.87 -6.89
CA ARG A 87 -1.07 6.60 -7.59
C ARG A 87 -2.35 5.88 -7.20
N TYR A 88 -3.03 5.35 -8.20
CA TYR A 88 -4.28 4.62 -8.03
C TYR A 88 -4.11 3.20 -8.54
N THR A 89 -4.80 2.27 -7.90
CA THR A 89 -4.90 0.90 -8.40
C THR A 89 -5.71 0.87 -9.70
N ALA A 90 -5.50 -0.14 -10.53
CA ALA A 90 -6.28 -0.34 -11.75
C ALA A 90 -7.80 -0.39 -11.46
N ARG A 91 -8.19 -1.02 -10.36
CA ARG A 91 -9.60 -1.07 -9.90
C ARG A 91 -10.16 0.32 -9.63
N GLN A 92 -9.44 1.15 -8.87
CA GLN A 92 -9.89 2.52 -8.57
C GLN A 92 -10.03 3.38 -9.82
N VAL A 93 -9.12 3.22 -10.79
CA VAL A 93 -9.22 3.91 -12.08
C VAL A 93 -10.45 3.43 -12.85
N ALA A 94 -10.68 2.11 -12.91
CA ALA A 94 -11.83 1.54 -13.60
C ALA A 94 -13.17 2.03 -13.02
N GLU A 95 -13.31 2.07 -11.69
CA GLU A 95 -14.51 2.56 -11.00
C GLU A 95 -14.80 4.03 -11.34
N TYR A 96 -13.76 4.87 -11.36
CA TYR A 96 -13.91 6.27 -11.73
C TYR A 96 -14.28 6.43 -13.21
N SER A 97 -13.61 5.71 -14.11
CA SER A 97 -13.89 5.74 -15.54
C SER A 97 -15.30 5.26 -15.89
N GLN A 98 -15.82 4.26 -15.18
CA GLN A 98 -17.19 3.76 -15.39
C GLN A 98 -18.24 4.83 -15.11
N THR A 99 -18.05 5.62 -14.05
CA THR A 99 -18.94 6.74 -13.71
C THR A 99 -18.94 7.80 -14.81
N LEU A 100 -17.76 8.11 -15.36
CA LEU A 100 -17.65 9.05 -16.48
C LEU A 100 -18.31 8.52 -17.75
N GLN A 101 -18.14 7.23 -18.07
CA GLN A 101 -18.74 6.62 -19.26
C GLN A 101 -20.27 6.68 -19.20
N GLN A 102 -20.86 6.35 -18.05
CA GLN A 102 -22.31 6.46 -17.86
C GLN A 102 -22.82 7.87 -18.13
N ARG A 103 -22.10 8.88 -17.64
CA ARG A 103 -22.48 10.27 -17.84
C ARG A 103 -22.35 10.69 -19.31
N ILE A 104 -21.33 10.21 -20.01
CA ILE A 104 -21.15 10.45 -21.45
C ILE A 104 -22.33 9.84 -22.21
N ASP A 105 -22.67 8.58 -21.96
CA ASP A 105 -23.76 7.89 -22.67
C ASP A 105 -25.13 8.57 -22.45
N GLU A 106 -25.37 9.12 -21.25
CA GLU A 106 -26.56 9.93 -20.94
C GLU A 106 -26.58 11.22 -21.75
N LEU A 107 -25.47 11.95 -21.77
CA LEU A 107 -25.34 13.23 -22.47
C LEU A 107 -25.42 13.05 -23.99
N GLU A 108 -24.88 11.95 -24.52
CA GLU A 108 -24.98 11.62 -25.95
C GLU A 108 -26.42 11.32 -26.36
N ARG A 109 -27.16 10.56 -25.54
CA ARG A 109 -28.60 10.30 -25.77
C ARG A 109 -29.42 11.58 -25.75
N GLU A 110 -29.16 12.46 -24.78
CA GLU A 110 -29.89 13.74 -24.70
C GLU A 110 -29.53 14.65 -25.89
N ASN A 111 -28.26 14.74 -26.28
CA ASN A 111 -27.87 15.52 -27.46
C ASN A 111 -28.54 15.00 -28.74
N GLN A 112 -28.61 13.68 -28.94
CA GLN A 112 -29.32 13.10 -30.08
C GLN A 112 -30.81 13.48 -30.07
N ARG A 113 -31.46 13.42 -28.90
CA ARG A 113 -32.86 13.83 -28.72
C ARG A 113 -33.06 15.30 -29.09
N LEU A 114 -32.19 16.18 -28.59
CA LEU A 114 -32.26 17.62 -28.87
C LEU A 114 -31.99 17.93 -30.34
N GLN A 115 -31.03 17.25 -30.97
CA GLN A 115 -30.75 17.43 -32.40
C GLN A 115 -31.95 17.03 -33.28
N GLN A 116 -32.67 15.97 -32.94
CA GLN A 116 -33.90 15.58 -33.64
C GLN A 116 -35.03 16.61 -33.49
N LEU A 117 -35.08 17.31 -32.36
CA LEU A 117 -36.07 18.36 -32.11
C LEU A 117 -35.75 19.66 -32.87
N ILE A 118 -34.46 20.00 -33.02
CA ILE A 118 -34.00 21.23 -33.69
C ILE A 118 -33.94 21.05 -35.21
N TYR A 119 -33.56 19.86 -35.68
CA TYR A 119 -33.50 19.50 -37.10
C TYR A 119 -34.45 18.34 -37.42
N PRO A 120 -35.78 18.54 -37.32
CA PRO A 120 -36.74 17.53 -37.74
C PRO A 120 -36.56 17.29 -39.25
N LYS A 121 -36.42 16.03 -39.65
CA LYS A 121 -36.47 15.63 -41.07
C LYS A 121 -37.84 15.91 -41.67
#